data_AF-A0A328S2X8-F1
#
_entry.id   AF-A0A328S2X8-F1
#
_cell.length_a   1.000
_cell.length_b   1.000
_cell.length_c   1.000
_cell.angle_alpha   90.00
_cell.angle_beta   90.00
_cell.angle_gamma   90.00
#
_symmetry.space_group_name_H-M   'P 1'
#
loop_
_entity.id
_entity.type
_entity.pdbx_description
1 polymer ?
#
loop_
_entity_poly.entity_id
_entity_poly.type
_entity_poly.pdbx_seq_one_letter_code
_entity_poly.pdbx_strand_id
1 'polypeptide(L)'
;GFVEYGEMVETAAVREAREETGLDVELTELVGVYSDPDRDPRGHTVTVAYRARIVGGKLKSDSDAKDARFVTAGQINSMDLAFDHKIILRDAKII
;
A
#
# COMPACT_ATOMS: atom_id res chain seq x y z
N GLY A 1 0.96 0.52 6.50
CA GLY A 1 1.46 -0.09 7.74
C GLY A 1 0.63 -1.25 8.27
N PHE A 2 0.40 -1.26 9.59
CA PHE A 2 -0.11 -2.40 10.37
C PHE A 2 -1.57 -2.19 10.79
N VAL A 3 -2.29 -3.29 11.00
CA VAL A 3 -3.65 -3.26 11.55
C VAL A 3 -3.57 -3.16 13.08
N GLU A 4 -4.30 -2.22 13.67
CA GLU A 4 -4.38 -2.10 15.13
C GLU A 4 -5.30 -3.16 15.76
N TYR A 5 -5.13 -3.41 17.05
CA TYR A 5 -5.98 -4.38 17.75
C TYR A 5 -7.44 -3.91 17.76
N GLY A 6 -8.34 -4.74 17.22
CA GLY A 6 -9.76 -4.43 17.08
C GLY A 6 -10.11 -3.61 15.83
N GLU A 7 -9.14 -3.33 14.97
CA GLU A 7 -9.34 -2.61 13.71
C GLU A 7 -9.65 -3.57 12.55
N MET A 8 -10.53 -3.15 11.64
CA MET A 8 -10.75 -3.86 10.37
C MET A 8 -9.61 -3.57 9.39
N VAL A 9 -9.25 -4.55 8.55
CA VAL A 9 -8.21 -4.38 7.53
C VAL A 9 -8.52 -3.25 6.54
N GLU A 10 -9.79 -3.03 6.21
CA GLU A 10 -10.23 -1.92 5.36
C GLU A 10 -10.02 -0.56 6.06
N THR A 11 -10.34 -0.49 7.36
CA THR A 11 -10.14 0.73 8.15
C THR A 11 -8.66 1.07 8.27
N ALA A 12 -7.83 0.06 8.54
CA ALA A 12 -6.38 0.21 8.57
C ALA A 12 -5.85 0.73 7.23
N ALA A 13 -6.26 0.12 6.10
CA ALA A 13 -5.80 0.54 4.77
C ALA A 13 -6.14 2.02 4.46
N VAL A 14 -7.33 2.49 4.85
CA VAL A 14 -7.73 3.90 4.66
C VAL A 14 -6.96 4.83 5.59
N ARG A 15 -6.80 4.47 6.87
CA ARG A 15 -6.04 5.24 7.86
C ARG A 15 -4.57 5.39 7.44
N GLU A 16 -3.93 4.27 7.12
CA GLU A 16 -2.52 4.20 6.72
C GLU A 16 -2.26 4.98 5.42
N ALA A 17 -3.16 4.91 4.43
CA ALA A 17 -3.03 5.71 3.22
C ALA A 17 -3.01 7.22 3.53
N ARG A 18 -3.85 7.67 4.47
CA ARG A 18 -3.89 9.07 4.91
C ARG A 18 -2.65 9.45 5.71
N GLU A 19 -2.19 8.59 6.62
CA GLU A 19 -0.99 8.82 7.43
C GLU A 19 0.27 8.88 6.56
N GLU A 20 0.47 7.94 5.65
CA GLU A 20 1.71 7.88 4.86
C GLU A 20 1.76 8.92 3.72
N THR A 21 0.59 9.32 3.17
CA THR A 21 0.52 10.13 1.94
C THR A 21 -0.29 11.43 2.02
N GLY A 22 -1.05 11.64 3.09
CA GLY A 22 -1.95 12.79 3.24
C GLY A 22 -3.21 12.74 2.35
N LEU A 23 -3.46 11.62 1.67
CA LEU A 23 -4.58 11.45 0.76
C LEU A 23 -5.75 10.72 1.43
N ASP A 24 -6.96 11.22 1.21
CA ASP A 24 -8.18 10.49 1.57
C ASP A 24 -8.55 9.58 0.40
N VAL A 25 -8.76 8.30 0.69
CA VAL A 25 -8.99 7.26 -0.32
C VAL A 25 -10.26 6.46 -0.04
N GLU A 26 -10.86 5.95 -1.11
CA GLU A 26 -11.94 4.98 -1.07
C GLU A 26 -11.44 3.67 -1.69
N LEU A 27 -11.57 2.56 -0.96
CA LEU A 27 -11.16 1.24 -1.43
C LEU A 27 -12.14 0.76 -2.51
N THR A 28 -11.60 0.36 -3.66
CA THR A 28 -12.41 -0.05 -4.82
C THR A 28 -12.39 -1.55 -5.06
N GLU A 29 -11.33 -2.25 -4.63
CA GLU A 29 -11.13 -3.67 -4.90
C GLU A 29 -10.12 -4.27 -3.91
N LEU A 30 -10.39 -5.47 -3.41
CA LEU A 30 -9.38 -6.31 -2.75
C LEU A 30 -8.51 -6.96 -3.84
N VAL A 31 -7.22 -6.63 -3.86
CA VAL A 31 -6.27 -7.21 -4.82
C VAL A 31 -5.91 -8.63 -4.40
N GLY A 32 -5.61 -8.83 -3.11
CA GLY A 32 -5.23 -10.13 -2.60
C GLY A 32 -4.72 -10.12 -1.17
N VAL A 33 -4.50 -11.32 -0.64
CA VAL A 33 -3.87 -11.58 0.65
C VAL A 33 -2.54 -12.29 0.39
N TYR A 34 -1.44 -11.66 0.82
CA TYR A 34 -0.07 -12.10 0.58
C TYR A 34 0.53 -12.56 1.90
N SER A 35 0.79 -13.87 2.01
CA SER A 35 1.10 -14.53 3.27
C SER A 35 2.31 -15.48 3.21
N ASP A 36 3.12 -15.37 2.15
CA ASP A 36 4.39 -16.09 2.03
C ASP A 36 5.26 -15.81 3.27
N PRO A 37 5.71 -16.83 4.02
CA PRO A 37 6.54 -16.65 5.21
C PRO A 37 7.81 -15.84 4.99
N ASP A 38 8.37 -15.86 3.77
CA ASP A 38 9.65 -15.24 3.43
C ASP A 38 9.49 -13.85 2.81
N ARG A 39 8.26 -13.33 2.66
CA ARG A 39 8.02 -12.02 2.01
C ARG A 39 8.59 -10.82 2.76
N ASP A 40 8.76 -10.96 4.07
CA ASP A 40 9.34 -9.95 4.93
C ASP A 40 10.50 -10.56 5.74
N PRO A 41 11.75 -10.07 5.58
CA PRO A 41 12.91 -10.62 6.28
C PRO A 41 12.87 -10.40 7.80
N ARG A 42 11.93 -9.57 8.30
CA ARG A 42 11.75 -9.32 9.74
C ARG A 42 10.94 -10.41 10.43
N GLY A 43 10.20 -11.23 9.67
CA GLY A 43 9.37 -12.32 10.17
C GLY A 43 8.08 -12.50 9.38
N HIS A 44 7.34 -13.57 9.68
CA HIS A 44 6.13 -13.94 8.96
C HIS A 44 5.06 -12.85 9.07
N THR A 45 4.86 -12.10 7.98
CA THR A 45 3.97 -10.95 7.93
C THR A 45 2.95 -11.13 6.81
N VAL A 46 1.67 -10.96 7.11
CA VAL A 46 0.59 -11.04 6.11
C VAL A 46 0.18 -9.63 5.68
N THR A 47 0.09 -9.41 4.37
CA THR A 47 -0.42 -8.16 3.77
C THR A 47 -1.77 -8.41 3.11
N VAL A 48 -2.75 -7.56 3.41
CA VAL A 48 -3.99 -7.45 2.64
C VAL A 48 -3.88 -6.20 1.78
N ALA A 49 -3.87 -6.35 0.45
CA ALA A 49 -3.66 -5.22 -0.46
C ALA A 49 -4.94 -4.84 -1.19
N TYR A 50 -5.18 -3.53 -1.32
CA TYR A 50 -6.37 -2.98 -1.96
C TYR A 50 -5.99 -2.04 -3.10
N ARG A 51 -6.85 -1.94 -4.12
CA ARG A 51 -6.89 -0.77 -5.00
C ARG A 51 -7.80 0.27 -4.37
N ALA A 52 -7.43 1.53 -4.55
CA ALA A 52 -8.19 2.65 -4.03
C ALA A 52 -8.21 3.79 -5.03
N ARG A 53 -9.23 4.65 -4.92
CA ARG A 53 -9.32 5.93 -5.63
C ARG A 53 -9.18 7.08 -4.65
N ILE A 54 -8.49 8.14 -5.07
CA ILE A 54 -8.37 9.36 -4.27
C ILE A 54 -9.71 10.09 -4.31
N VAL A 55 -10.23 10.42 -3.14
CA VAL A 55 -11.48 11.19 -2.96
C VAL A 55 -11.25 12.54 -2.27
N GLY A 56 -10.05 12.77 -1.73
CA GLY A 56 -9.70 13.99 -1.04
C GLY A 56 -8.24 14.04 -0.59
N GLY A 57 -7.93 15.00 0.26
CA GLY A 57 -6.59 15.21 0.81
C GLY A 57 -5.62 15.92 -0.15
N LYS A 58 -4.37 16.07 0.31
CA LYS A 58 -3.29 16.67 -0.47
C LYS A 58 -2.04 15.84 -0.24
N LEU A 59 -1.42 15.43 -1.34
CA LEU A 59 -0.19 14.64 -1.31
C LEU A 59 0.86 15.36 -0.47
N LYS A 60 1.27 14.69 0.60
CA LYS A 60 2.30 15.12 1.53
C LYS A 60 2.80 13.86 2.24
N SER A 61 4.11 13.64 2.27
CA SER A 61 4.68 12.60 3.13
C SER A 61 4.48 12.97 4.60
N ASP A 62 4.08 12.01 5.44
CA ASP A 62 4.00 12.18 6.90
C ASP A 62 4.69 11.02 7.64
N SER A 63 4.76 11.14 8.98
CA SER A 63 5.27 10.20 9.99
C SER A 63 6.45 9.31 9.59
N ASP A 64 6.23 8.25 8.82
CA ASP A 64 7.21 7.23 8.46
C ASP A 64 7.72 7.31 6.99
N ALA A 65 7.11 8.15 6.16
CA ALA A 65 7.50 8.34 4.77
C ALA A 65 8.49 9.52 4.62
N LYS A 66 9.67 9.24 4.05
CA LYS A 66 10.64 10.30 3.69
C LYS A 66 10.23 11.12 2.46
N ASP A 67 9.41 10.54 1.59
CA ASP A 67 8.95 11.14 0.33
C ASP A 67 7.63 10.46 -0.07
N ALA A 68 6.75 11.22 -0.72
CA ALA A 68 5.50 10.73 -1.30
C ALA A 68 5.28 11.43 -2.64
N ARG A 69 5.26 10.65 -3.73
CA ARG A 69 5.13 11.17 -5.09
C ARG A 69 4.27 10.27 -5.96
N PHE A 70 3.56 10.88 -6.91
CA PHE A 70 2.93 10.12 -7.99
C PHE A 70 3.99 9.62 -8.97
N VAL A 71 3.84 8.37 -9.39
CA VAL A 71 4.72 7.71 -10.36
C VAL A 71 3.86 7.05 -11.43
N THR A 72 4.40 6.96 -12.63
CA THR A 72 3.76 6.27 -13.75
C THR A 72 4.11 4.78 -13.76
N ALA A 73 3.29 3.95 -14.40
CA ALA A 73 3.58 2.53 -14.59
C ALA A 73 4.96 2.28 -15.24
N GLY A 74 5.36 3.12 -16.21
CA GLY A 74 6.67 3.05 -16.84
C GLY A 74 7.83 3.32 -15.86
N GLN A 75 7.66 4.26 -14.94
CA GLN A 75 8.64 4.53 -13.89
C GLN A 75 8.72 3.39 -12.87
N ILE A 76 7.59 2.77 -12.51
CA ILE A 76 7.56 1.65 -11.56
C ILE A 76 8.38 0.46 -12.10
N ASN A 77 8.34 0.18 -13.40
CA ASN A 77 9.04 -0.97 -13.97
C ASN A 77 10.56 -0.94 -13.78
N SER A 78 11.14 0.26 -13.70
CA SER A 78 12.57 0.47 -13.44
C SER A 78 12.92 0.69 -11.96
N MET A 79 11.94 0.70 -11.06
CA MET A 79 12.17 0.84 -9.62
C MET A 79 12.48 -0.50 -8.96
N ASP A 80 13.37 -0.43 -7.98
CA ASP A 80 13.55 -1.50 -7.00
C ASP A 80 12.54 -1.27 -5.87
N LEU A 81 11.53 -2.14 -5.81
CA LEU A 81 10.42 -2.00 -4.87
C LEU A 81 10.67 -2.86 -3.65
N ALA A 82 10.28 -2.35 -2.47
CA ALA A 82 10.39 -3.10 -1.23
C ALA A 82 9.53 -4.38 -1.26
N PHE A 83 10.02 -5.41 -0.59
CA PHE A 83 9.32 -6.70 -0.40
C PHE A 83 8.82 -7.28 -1.73
N ASP A 84 7.59 -7.78 -1.73
CA ASP A 84 6.89 -8.34 -2.89
C ASP A 84 5.97 -7.31 -3.58
N HIS A 85 6.15 -6.00 -3.37
CA HIS A 85 5.26 -4.98 -3.92
C HIS A 85 5.15 -5.02 -5.46
N LYS A 86 6.19 -5.49 -6.16
CA LYS A 86 6.15 -5.68 -7.61
C LYS A 86 5.13 -6.76 -8.04
N ILE A 87 4.94 -7.80 -7.22
CA ILE A 87 3.93 -8.83 -7.44
C ILE A 87 2.54 -8.22 -7.21
N ILE A 88 2.35 -7.52 -6.10
CA ILE A 88 1.08 -6.86 -5.74
C ILE A 88 0.61 -5.91 -6.87
N LEU A 89 1.53 -5.11 -7.42
CA LEU A 89 1.21 -4.16 -8.50
C LEU A 89 0.85 -4.86 -9.83
N ARG A 90 1.45 -6.02 -10.12
CA ARG A 90 1.11 -6.84 -11.30
C ARG A 90 -0.28 -7.47 -11.14
N ASP A 91 -0.57 -8.01 -9.97
CA ASP A 91 -1.88 -8.62 -9.68
C ASP A 91 -2.99 -7.56 -9.69
N ALA A 92 -2.67 -6.32 -9.28
CA ALA A 92 -3.53 -5.14 -9.41
C ALA A 92 -3.65 -4.60 -10.85
N LYS A 93 -2.93 -5.18 -11.82
CA LYS A 93 -2.89 -4.78 -13.23
C LYS A 93 -2.47 -3.32 -13.45
N ILE A 94 -1.55 -2.82 -12.61
CA ILE A 94 -0.98 -1.47 -12.73
C ILE A 94 0.27 -1.49 -13.63
N ILE A 95 1.04 -2.57 -13.58
CA ILE A 95 2.26 -2.81 -14.37
C ILE A 95 2.28 -4.18 -15.03
#